data_AF-A0A6M4HAQ9-F1
#
_entry.id   AF-A0A6M4HAQ9-F1
#
_cell.length_a   1.000
_cell.length_b   1.000
_cell.length_c   1.000
_cell.angle_alpha   90.00
_cell.angle_beta   90.00
_cell.angle_gamma   90.00
#
_symmetry.space_group_name_H-M   'P 1'
#
loop_
_entity.id
_entity.type
_entity.pdbx_description
1 polymer ?
#
loop_
_entity_poly.entity_id
_entity_poly.type
_entity_poly.pdbx_seq_one_letter_code
_entity_poly.pdbx_strand_id
1 'polypeptide(L)'
;MKKGIVFAACVLGLAVSASASANFKKTYCGNVEYVGNPGNTYPHLHCDKDFVTYSDTKTKHRNLVDGQGSKSPGCKRARELVAERPYAQIPNAAAIDTAVNLYVTGQCQ
;
A
#
# COMPACT_ATOMS: atom_id res chain seq x y z
N MET A 1 41.89 -39.74 -29.98
CA MET A 1 40.84 -39.38 -29.00
C MET A 1 40.64 -37.87 -29.08
N LYS A 2 39.41 -37.42 -29.30
CA LYS A 2 39.06 -36.05 -29.74
C LYS A 2 39.13 -35.04 -28.57
N LYS A 3 39.77 -33.90 -28.81
CA LYS A 3 39.85 -32.73 -27.93
C LYS A 3 38.49 -32.00 -27.95
N GLY A 4 37.93 -31.70 -26.78
CA GLY A 4 36.72 -30.90 -26.62
C GLY A 4 37.04 -29.62 -25.83
N ILE A 5 36.62 -28.49 -26.39
CA ILE A 5 36.96 -27.11 -26.02
C ILE A 5 35.67 -26.38 -25.59
N VAL A 6 35.81 -25.49 -24.59
CA VAL A 6 35.07 -24.24 -24.31
C VAL A 6 33.81 -24.21 -23.41
N PHE A 7 34.02 -23.44 -22.32
CA PHE A 7 33.20 -22.45 -21.59
C PHE A 7 31.68 -22.60 -21.52
N ALA A 8 31.18 -22.68 -20.27
CA ALA A 8 29.85 -22.22 -19.91
C ALA A 8 29.97 -21.12 -18.86
N ALA A 9 29.84 -19.86 -19.31
CA ALA A 9 29.70 -18.68 -18.49
C ALA A 9 28.34 -18.75 -17.76
N CYS A 10 28.37 -18.82 -16.42
CA CYS A 10 27.16 -18.68 -15.62
C CYS A 10 26.76 -17.21 -15.59
N VAL A 11 25.66 -16.92 -16.28
CA VAL A 11 24.98 -15.64 -16.38
C VAL A 11 24.70 -15.10 -14.97
N LEU A 12 25.34 -14.00 -14.58
CA LEU A 12 24.87 -13.20 -13.46
C LEU A 12 23.50 -12.64 -13.83
N GLY A 13 22.45 -13.23 -13.25
CA GLY A 13 21.11 -12.68 -13.28
C GLY A 13 21.07 -11.35 -12.53
N LEU A 14 21.24 -10.25 -13.25
CA LEU A 14 20.78 -8.94 -12.79
C LEU A 14 19.26 -9.02 -12.69
N ALA A 15 18.75 -9.25 -11.48
CA ALA A 15 17.36 -8.93 -11.16
C ALA A 15 17.24 -7.40 -11.23
N VAL A 16 16.85 -6.90 -12.41
CA VAL A 16 16.38 -5.53 -12.55
C VAL A 16 15.09 -5.44 -11.75
N SER A 17 15.21 -5.01 -10.49
CA SER A 17 14.08 -4.56 -9.69
C SER A 17 13.54 -3.30 -10.34
N ALA A 18 12.70 -3.48 -11.36
CA ALA A 18 11.88 -2.41 -11.88
C ALA A 18 10.98 -1.96 -10.74
N SER A 19 11.36 -0.88 -10.06
CA SER A 19 10.51 -0.12 -9.15
C SER A 19 9.40 0.52 -9.98
N ALA A 20 8.43 -0.30 -10.41
CA ALA A 20 7.16 0.19 -10.89
C ALA A 20 6.56 1.00 -9.75
N SER A 21 6.39 2.30 -9.96
CA SER A 21 5.72 3.16 -8.98
C SER A 21 4.38 2.52 -8.64
N ALA A 22 4.23 2.12 -7.36
CA ALA A 22 3.05 1.41 -6.89
C ALA A 22 1.79 2.14 -7.35
N ASN A 23 0.75 1.40 -7.74
CA ASN A 23 -0.59 1.94 -7.95
C ASN A 23 -1.42 1.55 -6.73
N PHE A 24 -1.34 2.34 -5.66
CA PHE A 24 -1.97 2.03 -4.38
C PHE A 24 -3.49 1.85 -4.52
N LYS A 25 -4.15 2.70 -5.31
CA LYS A 25 -5.57 2.57 -5.64
C LYS A 25 -5.93 1.19 -6.20
N LYS A 26 -5.15 0.68 -7.17
CA LYS A 26 -5.37 -0.65 -7.73
C LYS A 26 -5.01 -1.77 -6.75
N THR A 27 -3.86 -1.65 -6.08
CA THR A 27 -3.31 -2.72 -5.24
C THR A 27 -4.06 -2.91 -3.93
N TYR A 28 -4.49 -1.82 -3.29
CA TYR A 28 -5.01 -1.84 -1.91
C TYR A 28 -6.47 -1.43 -1.81
N CYS A 29 -6.99 -0.67 -2.77
CA CYS A 29 -8.31 -0.04 -2.66
C CYS A 29 -9.31 -0.50 -3.72
N GLY A 30 -9.11 -1.67 -4.33
CA GLY A 30 -10.07 -2.24 -5.29
C GLY A 30 -10.34 -1.35 -6.52
N ASN A 31 -9.38 -0.48 -6.87
CA ASN A 31 -9.49 0.51 -7.94
C ASN A 31 -10.57 1.61 -7.72
N VAL A 32 -11.00 1.85 -6.47
CA VAL A 32 -11.91 2.96 -6.12
C VAL A 32 -11.15 4.12 -5.46
N GLU A 33 -11.68 5.34 -5.59
CA GLU A 33 -11.07 6.55 -5.01
C GLU A 33 -11.35 6.68 -3.51
N TYR A 34 -12.54 6.26 -3.07
CA TYR A 34 -12.95 6.32 -1.66
C TYR A 34 -13.39 4.93 -1.18
N VAL A 35 -12.75 4.44 -0.11
CA VAL A 35 -13.12 3.21 0.58
C VAL A 35 -13.80 3.54 1.91
N GLY A 36 -14.83 2.76 2.26
CA GLY A 36 -15.68 3.02 3.42
C GLY A 36 -16.91 3.82 3.00
N ASN A 37 -16.93 5.12 3.33
CA ASN A 37 -18.00 6.00 2.89
C ASN A 37 -17.75 6.52 1.46
N PRO A 38 -18.77 6.55 0.58
CA PRO A 38 -18.62 6.99 -0.80
C PRO A 38 -18.56 8.52 -0.93
N GLY A 39 -18.08 8.99 -2.08
CA GLY A 39 -18.25 10.38 -2.52
C GLY A 39 -17.67 11.44 -1.58
N ASN A 40 -16.44 11.24 -1.10
CA ASN A 40 -15.75 12.17 -0.18
C ASN A 40 -16.47 12.40 1.17
N THR A 41 -17.39 11.51 1.56
CA THR A 41 -18.05 11.54 2.87
C THR A 41 -17.13 10.96 3.93
N TYR A 42 -17.05 11.58 5.12
CA TYR A 42 -16.19 11.12 6.20
C TYR A 42 -16.87 10.10 7.14
N PRO A 43 -16.11 9.24 7.84
CA PRO A 43 -14.72 8.92 7.57
C PRO A 43 -14.56 8.06 6.30
N HIS A 44 -13.45 8.24 5.59
CA HIS A 44 -13.10 7.42 4.41
C HIS A 44 -11.59 7.25 4.27
N LEU A 45 -11.20 6.23 3.51
CA LEU A 45 -9.84 6.11 2.98
C LEU A 45 -9.83 6.63 1.54
N HIS A 46 -9.08 7.68 1.28
CA HIS A 46 -8.86 8.24 -0.06
C HIS A 46 -7.63 7.56 -0.65
N CYS A 47 -7.80 6.93 -1.82
CA CYS A 47 -6.75 6.22 -2.53
C CYS A 47 -6.57 6.76 -3.95
N ASP A 48 -5.32 7.03 -4.30
CA ASP A 48 -4.89 7.30 -5.67
C ASP A 48 -3.70 6.39 -6.04
N LYS A 49 -3.13 6.55 -7.22
CA LYS A 49 -1.98 5.78 -7.70
C LYS A 49 -0.83 5.83 -6.69
N ASP A 50 -0.49 6.99 -6.17
CA ASP A 50 0.71 7.28 -5.38
C ASP A 50 0.40 7.85 -3.99
N PHE A 51 -0.87 7.78 -3.59
CA PHE A 51 -1.38 8.38 -2.37
C PHE A 51 -2.41 7.46 -1.67
N VAL A 52 -2.30 7.35 -0.35
CA VAL A 52 -3.34 6.73 0.49
C VAL A 52 -3.45 7.54 1.77
N THR A 53 -4.65 8.04 2.08
CA THR A 53 -4.91 8.83 3.28
C THR A 53 -6.23 8.47 3.91
N TYR A 54 -6.21 8.21 5.20
CA TYR A 54 -7.43 8.13 6.00
C TYR A 54 -7.85 9.53 6.43
N SER A 55 -9.09 9.89 6.13
CA SER A 55 -9.70 11.13 6.59
C SER A 55 -10.83 10.80 7.56
N ASP A 56 -10.64 11.17 8.82
CA ASP A 56 -11.66 10.98 9.87
C ASP A 56 -12.75 12.05 9.77
N THR A 57 -12.32 13.27 9.47
CA THR A 57 -13.13 14.46 9.24
C THR A 57 -12.46 15.31 8.16
N LYS A 58 -13.08 16.45 7.82
CA LYS A 58 -12.52 17.43 6.88
C LYS A 58 -11.14 17.98 7.27
N THR A 59 -10.76 17.92 8.54
CA THR A 59 -9.49 18.49 9.03
C THR A 59 -8.55 17.46 9.65
N LYS A 60 -9.02 16.23 9.85
CA LYS A 60 -8.26 15.15 10.48
C LYS A 60 -7.86 14.11 9.45
N HIS A 61 -6.62 14.21 8.98
CA HIS A 61 -6.06 13.32 7.96
C HIS A 61 -4.85 12.56 8.50
N ARG A 62 -4.74 11.29 8.11
CA ARG A 62 -3.58 10.43 8.34
C ARG A 62 -3.08 9.93 7.00
N ASN A 63 -2.04 10.59 6.50
CA ASN A 63 -1.36 10.16 5.28
C ASN A 63 -0.59 8.87 5.57
N LEU A 64 -0.91 7.82 4.83
CA LEU A 64 -0.27 6.51 4.96
C LEU A 64 0.94 6.39 4.04
N VAL A 65 0.98 7.16 2.95
CA VAL A 65 2.14 7.26 2.06
C VAL A 65 2.89 8.55 2.37
N ASP A 66 4.07 8.47 2.98
CA ASP A 66 4.90 9.67 3.26
C ASP A 66 6.42 9.42 3.28
N GLY A 67 6.90 8.39 2.58
CA GLY A 67 8.32 8.06 2.51
C GLY A 67 8.58 6.65 1.99
N GLN A 68 9.84 6.21 2.00
CA GLN A 68 10.21 4.89 1.46
C GLN A 68 10.05 3.78 2.50
N GLY A 69 9.03 2.92 2.29
CA GLY A 69 8.91 1.60 2.89
C GLY A 69 8.56 1.56 4.37
N SER A 70 9.02 0.52 5.05
CA SER A 70 8.63 0.08 6.40
C SER A 70 8.97 1.05 7.53
N LYS A 71 9.95 1.92 7.29
CA LYS A 71 10.35 2.97 8.24
C LYS A 71 9.59 4.27 8.02
N SER A 72 8.69 4.34 7.02
CA SER A 72 7.87 5.52 6.80
C SER A 72 6.99 5.80 8.03
N PRO A 73 6.84 7.07 8.44
CA PRO A 73 5.84 7.43 9.44
C PRO A 73 4.42 6.97 9.02
N GLY A 74 4.17 6.84 7.72
CA GLY A 74 3.00 6.23 7.11
C GLY A 74 2.72 4.81 7.58
N CYS A 75 3.72 3.95 7.69
CA CYS A 75 3.57 2.60 8.24
C CYS A 75 3.19 2.58 9.72
N LYS A 76 3.70 3.53 10.52
CA LYS A 76 3.24 3.72 11.91
C LYS A 76 1.77 4.12 11.94
N ARG A 77 1.38 5.13 11.15
CA ARG A 77 -0.01 5.60 11.08
C ARG A 77 -0.98 4.52 10.59
N ALA A 78 -0.55 3.68 9.64
CA ALA A 78 -1.36 2.57 9.13
C ALA A 78 -1.61 1.52 10.22
N ARG A 79 -0.58 1.16 11.00
CA ARG A 79 -0.73 0.24 12.13
C ARG A 79 -1.60 0.82 13.25
N GLU A 80 -1.46 2.11 13.55
CA GLU A 80 -2.34 2.83 14.49
C GLU A 80 -3.79 2.84 14.01
N LEU A 81 -4.02 3.07 12.72
CA LEU A 81 -5.36 3.04 12.13
C LEU A 81 -6.03 1.67 12.25
N VAL A 82 -5.28 0.57 12.10
CA VAL A 82 -5.77 -0.80 12.33
C VAL A 82 -6.01 -1.08 13.81
N ALA A 83 -5.17 -0.55 14.70
CA ALA A 83 -5.31 -0.77 16.14
C ALA A 83 -6.50 0.00 16.76
N GLU A 84 -6.65 1.27 16.39
CA GLU A 84 -7.67 2.16 16.93
C GLU A 84 -9.05 1.96 16.29
N ARG A 85 -9.08 1.61 15.00
CA ARG A 85 -10.29 1.45 14.18
C ARG A 85 -11.34 2.57 14.36
N PRO A 86 -11.00 3.87 14.24
CA PRO A 86 -11.97 4.95 14.45
C PRO A 86 -13.05 5.04 13.36
N TYR A 87 -13.01 4.18 12.36
CA TYR A 87 -14.04 3.99 11.34
C TYR A 87 -15.01 2.85 11.68
N ALA A 88 -14.87 2.17 12.82
CA ALA A 88 -15.65 0.97 13.15
C ALA A 88 -17.17 1.17 13.12
N GLN A 89 -17.65 2.39 13.36
CA GLN A 89 -19.08 2.74 13.35
C GLN A 89 -19.69 2.94 11.95
N ILE A 90 -18.91 2.95 10.87
CA ILE A 90 -19.46 3.13 9.52
C ILE A 90 -19.91 1.79 8.92
N PRO A 91 -20.97 1.76 8.09
CA PRO A 91 -21.49 0.53 7.49
C PRO A 91 -20.45 -0.31 6.72
N ASN A 92 -19.46 0.36 6.12
CA ASN A 92 -18.41 -0.25 5.29
C ASN A 92 -17.03 -0.27 5.96
N ALA A 93 -16.98 -0.30 7.31
CA ALA A 93 -15.73 -0.28 8.07
C ALA A 93 -14.76 -1.40 7.65
N ALA A 94 -15.28 -2.59 7.33
CA ALA A 94 -14.49 -3.74 6.91
C ALA A 94 -13.68 -3.51 5.61
N ALA A 95 -14.17 -2.64 4.73
CA ALA A 95 -13.47 -2.30 3.50
C ALA A 95 -12.22 -1.44 3.80
N ILE A 96 -12.33 -0.48 4.73
CA ILE A 96 -11.18 0.30 5.19
C ILE A 96 -10.18 -0.63 5.88
N ASP A 97 -10.65 -1.51 6.77
CA ASP A 97 -9.79 -2.45 7.49
C ASP A 97 -9.01 -3.36 6.51
N THR A 98 -9.68 -3.89 5.50
CA THR A 98 -9.06 -4.71 4.44
C THR A 98 -7.99 -3.93 3.70
N ALA A 99 -8.31 -2.73 3.22
CA ALA A 99 -7.38 -1.91 2.44
C ALA A 99 -6.13 -1.52 3.24
N VAL A 100 -6.30 -1.13 4.52
CA VAL A 100 -5.19 -0.74 5.38
C VAL A 100 -4.34 -1.94 5.77
N ASN A 101 -4.93 -3.11 6.04
CA ASN A 101 -4.16 -4.33 6.32
C ASN A 101 -3.36 -4.81 5.10
N LEU A 102 -3.91 -4.70 3.88
CA LEU A 102 -3.15 -4.97 2.67
C LEU A 102 -1.98 -3.98 2.51
N TYR A 103 -2.19 -2.69 2.81
CA TYR A 103 -1.11 -1.70 2.81
C TYR A 103 -0.02 -2.05 3.83
N VAL A 104 -0.38 -2.38 5.07
CA VAL A 104 0.57 -2.74 6.13
C VAL A 104 1.38 -3.98 5.74
N THR A 105 0.73 -5.01 5.21
CA THR A 105 1.41 -6.25 4.81
C THR A 105 2.27 -6.10 3.55
N GLY A 106 1.90 -5.19 2.64
CA GLY A 106 2.62 -4.98 1.38
C GLY A 106 3.71 -3.90 1.42
N GLN A 107 3.65 -2.93 2.33
CA GLN A 107 4.58 -1.79 2.37
C GLN A 107 5.36 -1.66 3.69
N CYS A 108 4.88 -2.30 4.76
CA CYS A 108 5.38 -2.06 6.11
C CYS A 108 6.16 -3.24 6.72
N GLN A 109 6.74 -4.10 5.87
CA GLN A 109 7.58 -5.24 6.27
C GLN A 109 9.00 -4.83 6.62
#